data_AF-A0A163EKD5-F1
#
_entry.id   AF-A0A163EKD5-F1
#
_cell.length_a   1.000
_cell.length_b   1.000
_cell.length_c   1.000
_cell.angle_alpha   90.00
_cell.angle_beta   90.00
_cell.angle_gamma   90.00
#
_symmetry.space_group_name_H-M   'P 1'
#
loop_
_entity.id
_entity.type
_entity.pdbx_description
1 polymer ?
#
loop_
_entity_poly.entity_id
_entity_poly.type
_entity_poly.pdbx_seq_one_letter_code
_entity_poly.pdbx_strand_id
1 'polypeptide(L)'
;MLDISTKKRTESYAPVKTEDCEGLLSNSETSSLDGHPIKIPSRRSSWIGTGIMVFCTAVLSAMFGAWAGRNGLDADAFSIRHISEYSPIVKEADMTFGQVRFNGSFLKINAFRQDAGPEVDAAWKSLGADFSAVRIPASEAALSNIRLDQVKIKEKYGGGYPANVEGLHHLHCLNLLRKSLPWNIKYYKAMGMGPFANDDHILKSHVTHCLDIIRQQLMCNVDVGVLGQVWYQPPDSDIEPFVDFNTIHTCRNFEAVRDWAEKHQLPNETPEDFLEGPKEGDRVYLEVP
;
A
#
# COMPACT_ATOMS: atom_id res chain seq x y z
N MET A 1 16.19 29.41 12.21
CA MET A 1 17.66 29.56 12.23
C MET A 1 18.24 28.39 12.99
N LEU A 2 18.61 27.33 12.27
CA LEU A 2 19.52 26.28 12.72
C LEU A 2 20.29 25.85 11.47
N ASP A 3 21.59 26.14 11.49
CA ASP A 3 22.54 26.06 10.37
C ASP A 3 23.12 24.64 10.28
N ILE A 4 23.00 23.98 9.13
CA ILE A 4 23.65 22.69 8.86
C ILE A 4 24.62 22.90 7.69
N SER A 5 25.89 23.14 8.05
CA SER A 5 27.00 23.26 7.10
C SER A 5 27.50 21.90 6.64
N THR A 6 27.60 21.76 5.32
CA THR A 6 28.13 20.63 4.55
C THR A 6 29.64 20.43 4.73
N LYS A 7 30.13 19.19 4.61
CA LYS A 7 31.57 18.89 4.50
C LYS A 7 31.84 17.92 3.34
N LYS A 8 32.39 18.47 2.24
CA LYS A 8 32.98 17.74 1.10
C LYS A 8 34.37 17.22 1.50
N ARG A 9 34.70 15.98 1.14
CA ARG A 9 36.06 15.41 1.25
C ARG A 9 36.75 15.50 -0.12
N THR A 10 37.87 16.21 -0.16
CA THR A 10 38.87 16.21 -1.24
C THR A 10 40.12 15.49 -0.71
N GLU A 11 40.65 14.52 -1.46
CA GLU A 11 41.96 13.92 -1.19
C GLU A 11 42.91 14.26 -2.36
N SER A 12 44.05 14.87 -2.01
CA SER A 12 45.15 15.28 -2.88
C SER A 12 46.43 14.58 -2.40
N TYR A 13 47.27 14.23 -3.37
CA TYR A 13 48.41 13.32 -3.28
C TYR A 13 49.74 13.97 -2.81
N ALA A 14 50.68 13.06 -2.45
CA ALA A 14 52.17 13.13 -2.49
C ALA A 14 52.92 13.64 -1.24
N PRO A 15 54.26 13.37 -1.07
CA PRO A 15 55.17 12.30 -1.59
C PRO A 15 56.16 11.73 -0.53
N VAL A 16 56.88 10.61 -0.79
CA VAL A 16 58.24 10.34 -0.22
C VAL A 16 59.16 9.55 -1.18
N LYS A 17 60.42 10.00 -1.21
CA LYS A 17 61.67 9.67 -1.97
C LYS A 17 62.28 8.28 -1.68
N THR A 18 62.74 7.49 -2.66
CA THR A 18 64.10 7.32 -3.29
C THR A 18 65.28 6.97 -2.37
N GLU A 19 65.92 5.82 -2.64
CA GLU A 19 67.35 5.55 -2.42
C GLU A 19 67.94 4.68 -3.56
N ASP A 20 69.16 5.03 -3.95
CA ASP A 20 69.97 4.59 -5.12
C ASP A 20 70.82 3.34 -4.85
N CYS A 21 71.29 2.67 -5.93
CA CYS A 21 72.74 2.49 -6.23
C CYS A 21 72.98 1.60 -7.47
N GLU A 22 73.85 2.07 -8.37
CA GLU A 22 74.45 1.38 -9.54
C GLU A 22 75.30 0.17 -9.09
N GLY A 23 75.51 -0.92 -9.84
CA GLY A 23 76.04 -1.08 -11.19
C GLY A 23 77.26 -2.02 -11.10
N LEU A 24 77.38 -3.02 -12.00
CA LEU A 24 78.63 -3.58 -12.58
C LEU A 24 78.40 -4.99 -13.19
N LEU A 25 78.75 -5.10 -14.48
CA LEU A 25 78.94 -6.35 -15.21
C LEU A 25 80.38 -6.86 -15.01
N SER A 26 80.58 -8.18 -14.89
CA SER A 26 81.36 -9.01 -15.85
C SER A 26 81.62 -10.44 -15.33
N ASN A 27 81.44 -11.40 -16.26
CA ASN A 27 82.22 -12.63 -16.53
C ASN A 27 82.47 -13.65 -15.38
N SER A 28 82.55 -14.96 -15.57
CA SER A 28 82.46 -15.89 -16.70
C SER A 28 82.45 -17.34 -16.14
N GLU A 29 81.94 -18.26 -16.94
CA GLU A 29 82.36 -19.67 -17.06
C GLU A 29 81.97 -20.77 -16.04
N THR A 30 81.12 -21.66 -16.58
CA THR A 30 81.27 -23.13 -16.70
C THR A 30 80.68 -24.12 -15.67
N SER A 31 80.09 -25.17 -16.28
CA SER A 31 79.79 -26.53 -15.78
C SER A 31 78.47 -26.66 -15.00
N SER A 32 77.57 -27.61 -15.24
CA SER A 32 77.39 -28.67 -16.24
C SER A 32 76.07 -29.40 -15.88
N LEU A 33 75.39 -29.94 -16.90
CA LEU A 33 74.40 -31.04 -16.88
C LEU A 33 72.89 -30.70 -16.81
N ASP A 34 72.21 -31.36 -17.76
CA ASP A 34 70.81 -31.76 -17.88
C ASP A 34 69.75 -30.73 -18.30
N GLY A 35 69.67 -30.54 -19.62
CA GLY A 35 68.52 -29.95 -20.29
C GLY A 35 67.32 -30.90 -20.33
N HIS A 36 66.33 -30.65 -19.47
CA HIS A 36 64.94 -30.97 -19.77
C HIS A 36 64.21 -29.69 -20.20
N PRO A 37 63.57 -29.66 -21.38
CA PRO A 37 62.85 -28.47 -21.81
C PRO A 37 61.60 -28.31 -20.93
N ILE A 38 61.62 -27.32 -20.04
CA ILE A 38 60.43 -26.89 -19.30
C ILE A 38 59.47 -26.29 -20.33
N LYS A 39 58.46 -27.07 -20.72
CA LYS A 39 57.34 -26.58 -21.54
C LYS A 39 56.52 -25.64 -20.68
N ILE A 40 56.69 -24.33 -20.86
CA ILE A 40 55.75 -23.33 -20.35
C ILE A 40 54.45 -23.53 -21.13
N PRO A 41 53.34 -23.95 -20.50
CA PRO A 41 52.09 -24.15 -21.22
C PRO A 41 51.59 -22.77 -21.67
N SER A 42 51.55 -22.54 -22.98
CA SER A 42 50.88 -21.36 -23.53
C SER A 42 49.41 -21.45 -23.12
N ARG A 43 48.96 -20.59 -22.22
CA ARG A 43 47.54 -20.43 -21.89
C ARG A 43 46.87 -19.80 -23.11
N ARG A 44 46.52 -20.63 -24.10
CA ARG A 44 45.59 -20.25 -25.18
C ARG A 44 44.27 -19.93 -24.50
N SER A 45 44.03 -18.65 -24.24
CA SER A 45 42.71 -18.17 -23.81
C SER A 45 41.74 -18.53 -24.92
N SER A 46 40.90 -19.54 -24.69
CA SER A 46 39.92 -19.98 -25.67
C SER A 46 38.74 -19.02 -25.65
N TRP A 47 38.89 -17.91 -26.38
CA TRP A 47 37.82 -16.95 -26.63
C TRP A 47 36.55 -17.62 -27.16
N ILE A 48 36.70 -18.75 -27.84
CA ILE A 48 35.60 -19.60 -28.30
C ILE A 48 34.82 -20.19 -27.12
N GLY A 49 35.50 -20.73 -26.11
CA GLY A 49 34.85 -21.29 -24.92
C GLY A 49 34.11 -20.23 -24.10
N THR A 50 34.71 -19.05 -23.94
CA THR A 50 34.06 -17.90 -23.29
C THR A 50 32.85 -17.42 -24.09
N GLY A 51 32.95 -17.34 -25.42
CA GLY A 51 31.83 -16.97 -26.29
C GLY A 51 30.66 -17.96 -26.21
N ILE A 52 30.94 -19.27 -26.20
CA ILE A 52 29.92 -20.31 -26.02
C ILE A 52 29.26 -20.18 -24.65
N MET A 53 30.04 -19.98 -23.58
CA MET A 53 29.49 -19.81 -22.24
C MET A 53 28.54 -18.60 -22.17
N VAL A 54 28.96 -17.44 -22.68
CA VAL A 54 28.13 -16.23 -22.71
C VAL A 54 26.85 -16.44 -23.53
N PHE A 55 26.96 -17.09 -24.69
CA PHE A 55 25.80 -17.40 -25.53
C PHE A 55 24.82 -18.34 -24.82
N CYS A 56 25.31 -19.42 -24.21
CA CYS A 56 24.49 -20.34 -23.44
C CYS A 56 23.80 -19.65 -22.26
N THR A 57 24.51 -18.78 -21.53
CA THR A 57 23.91 -18.00 -20.44
C THR A 57 22.83 -17.06 -20.97
N ALA A 58 23.06 -16.35 -22.08
CA ALA A 58 22.08 -15.46 -22.69
C ALA A 58 20.81 -16.22 -23.14
N VAL A 59 20.98 -17.39 -23.77
CA VAL A 59 19.86 -18.25 -24.19
C VAL A 59 19.09 -18.77 -22.98
N LEU A 60 19.77 -19.25 -21.94
CA LEU A 60 19.12 -19.73 -20.72
C LEU A 60 18.36 -18.59 -20.00
N SER A 61 18.94 -17.40 -19.92
CA SER A 61 18.26 -16.22 -19.35
C SER A 61 17.04 -15.81 -20.18
N ALA A 62 17.13 -15.83 -21.51
CA ALA A 62 16.00 -15.54 -22.39
C ALA A 62 14.89 -16.58 -22.27
N MET A 63 15.25 -17.87 -22.18
CA MET A 63 14.30 -18.96 -21.96
C MET A 63 13.63 -18.86 -20.59
N PHE A 64 14.38 -18.56 -19.54
CA PHE A 64 13.84 -18.33 -18.20
C PHE A 64 12.92 -17.11 -18.16
N GLY A 65 13.33 -15.99 -18.78
CA GLY A 65 12.51 -14.78 -18.89
C GLY A 65 11.22 -15.02 -19.67
N ALA A 66 11.28 -15.77 -20.78
CA ALA A 66 10.10 -16.17 -21.54
C ALA A 66 9.20 -17.13 -20.77
N TRP A 67 9.77 -18.06 -19.99
CA TRP A 67 9.02 -18.98 -19.12
C TRP A 67 8.35 -18.23 -17.97
N ALA A 68 9.06 -17.33 -17.28
CA ALA A 68 8.52 -16.52 -16.20
C ALA A 68 7.44 -15.54 -16.71
N GLY A 69 7.67 -14.93 -17.88
CA GLY A 69 6.69 -14.06 -18.54
C GLY A 69 5.45 -14.81 -19.04
N ARG A 70 5.60 -16.05 -19.54
CA ARG A 70 4.47 -16.88 -20.02
C ARG A 70 3.66 -17.51 -18.90
N ASN A 71 4.30 -17.92 -17.80
CA ASN A 71 3.60 -18.49 -16.66
C ASN A 71 2.95 -17.44 -15.76
N GLY A 72 3.19 -16.15 -16.03
CA GLY A 72 2.59 -15.03 -15.30
C GLY A 72 3.02 -15.01 -13.85
N LEU A 73 3.76 -13.98 -13.44
CA LEU A 73 3.81 -13.69 -12.01
C LEU A 73 2.39 -13.28 -11.60
N ASP A 74 1.83 -13.98 -10.61
CA ASP A 74 0.53 -13.65 -10.05
C ASP A 74 0.64 -12.29 -9.33
N ALA A 75 0.34 -11.23 -10.08
CA ALA A 75 0.43 -9.86 -9.60
C ALA A 75 -0.57 -9.60 -8.48
N ASP A 76 -1.72 -10.27 -8.50
CA ASP A 76 -2.78 -10.12 -7.52
C ASP A 76 -2.33 -10.73 -6.19
N ALA A 77 -1.83 -11.97 -6.21
CA ALA A 77 -1.28 -12.62 -5.03
C ALA A 77 -0.05 -11.87 -4.46
N PHE A 78 0.82 -11.33 -5.31
CA PHE A 78 1.92 -10.49 -4.87
C PHE A 78 1.42 -9.21 -4.19
N SER A 79 0.45 -8.54 -4.82
CA SER A 79 -0.08 -7.25 -4.34
C SER A 79 -0.78 -7.42 -2.99
N ILE A 80 -1.66 -8.40 -2.82
CA ILE A 80 -2.35 -8.66 -1.55
C ILE A 80 -1.34 -8.88 -0.43
N ARG A 81 -0.32 -9.71 -0.65
CA ARG A 81 0.72 -9.95 0.37
C ARG A 81 1.56 -8.71 0.69
N HIS A 82 1.62 -7.75 -0.22
CA HIS A 82 2.40 -6.54 -0.05
C HIS A 82 1.60 -5.41 0.62
N ILE A 83 0.29 -5.33 0.38
CA ILE A 83 -0.54 -4.18 0.78
C ILE A 83 -1.56 -4.51 1.88
N SER A 84 -1.69 -5.77 2.28
CA SER A 84 -2.69 -6.20 3.25
C SER A 84 -2.06 -7.06 4.34
N GLU A 85 -2.58 -6.91 5.56
CA GLU A 85 -2.30 -7.87 6.61
C GLU A 85 -2.91 -9.23 6.26
N TYR A 86 -2.25 -10.28 6.72
CA TYR A 86 -2.75 -11.62 6.50
C TYR A 86 -4.03 -11.87 7.30
N SER A 87 -4.99 -12.54 6.68
CA SER A 87 -6.09 -13.22 7.36
C SER A 87 -6.51 -14.45 6.54
N PRO A 88 -7.30 -15.39 7.08
CA PRO A 88 -7.76 -16.57 6.33
C PRO A 88 -8.50 -16.23 5.03
N ILE A 89 -9.08 -15.03 4.92
CA ILE A 89 -9.79 -14.54 3.73
C ILE A 89 -8.91 -14.64 2.48
N VAL A 90 -7.60 -14.34 2.60
CA VAL A 90 -6.69 -14.35 1.44
C VAL A 90 -6.42 -15.75 0.87
N LYS A 91 -6.74 -16.82 1.63
CA LYS A 91 -6.63 -18.22 1.17
C LYS A 91 -7.96 -18.76 0.66
N GLU A 92 -9.06 -18.30 1.24
CA GLU A 92 -10.38 -18.92 1.06
C GLU A 92 -11.27 -18.19 0.05
N ALA A 93 -10.99 -16.93 -0.23
CA ALA A 93 -11.77 -16.10 -1.15
C ALA A 93 -10.96 -15.66 -2.38
N ASP A 94 -11.70 -15.29 -3.43
CA ASP A 94 -11.14 -14.71 -4.66
C ASP A 94 -10.69 -13.27 -4.41
N MET A 95 -9.38 -13.03 -4.54
CA MET A 95 -8.73 -11.72 -4.31
C MET A 95 -8.24 -11.08 -5.62
N THR A 96 -8.89 -11.38 -6.75
CA THR A 96 -8.52 -10.79 -8.03
C THR A 96 -8.80 -9.29 -8.09
N PHE A 97 -7.90 -8.52 -8.72
CA PHE A 97 -8.06 -7.08 -8.88
C PHE A 97 -8.75 -6.73 -10.20
N GLY A 98 -9.76 -5.86 -10.13
CA GLY A 98 -10.48 -5.36 -11.29
C GLY A 98 -10.57 -3.84 -11.29
N GLN A 99 -10.58 -3.23 -12.48
CA GLN A 99 -10.87 -1.81 -12.61
C GLN A 99 -12.37 -1.58 -12.49
N VAL A 100 -12.77 -0.73 -11.54
CA VAL A 100 -14.15 -0.31 -11.36
C VAL A 100 -14.24 1.21 -11.53
N ARG A 101 -15.28 1.66 -12.23
CA ARG A 101 -15.60 3.08 -12.31
C ARG A 101 -16.57 3.42 -11.18
N PHE A 102 -16.18 4.38 -10.34
CA PHE A 102 -17.07 4.86 -9.28
C PHE A 102 -18.26 5.59 -9.87
N ASN A 103 -19.43 5.34 -9.30
CA ASN A 103 -20.60 6.16 -9.54
C ASN A 103 -20.52 7.37 -8.62
N GLY A 104 -19.87 8.42 -9.10
CA GLY A 104 -19.70 9.67 -8.38
C GLY A 104 -20.78 10.71 -8.69
N SER A 105 -21.93 10.32 -9.27
CA SER A 105 -22.89 11.32 -9.72
C SER A 105 -23.38 12.21 -8.59
N PHE A 106 -23.18 13.51 -8.74
CA PHE A 106 -23.34 14.42 -7.61
C PHE A 106 -24.81 14.59 -7.22
N LEU A 107 -25.69 14.84 -8.18
CA LEU A 107 -27.12 15.10 -7.94
C LEU A 107 -28.01 13.85 -7.98
N LYS A 108 -27.50 12.71 -8.46
CA LYS A 108 -28.29 11.48 -8.63
C LYS A 108 -28.25 10.63 -7.36
N ILE A 109 -29.40 10.49 -6.70
CA ILE A 109 -29.56 9.69 -5.48
C ILE A 109 -29.61 8.21 -5.84
N ASN A 110 -28.84 7.39 -5.11
CA ASN A 110 -28.88 5.93 -5.19
C ASN A 110 -29.41 5.32 -3.89
N ALA A 111 -29.47 3.99 -3.82
CA ALA A 111 -30.00 3.25 -2.67
C ALA A 111 -29.32 3.57 -1.32
N PHE A 112 -28.04 3.95 -1.32
CA PHE A 112 -27.26 4.22 -0.10
C PHE A 112 -27.37 5.67 0.39
N ARG A 113 -27.93 6.55 -0.45
CA ARG A 113 -28.01 8.00 -0.24
C ARG A 113 -29.41 8.50 0.07
N GLN A 114 -30.39 7.60 0.21
CA GLN A 114 -31.76 7.98 0.54
C GLN A 114 -31.86 8.50 1.98
N ASP A 115 -33.00 9.13 2.27
CA ASP A 115 -33.37 9.50 3.64
C ASP A 115 -33.50 8.29 4.55
N ALA A 116 -33.42 8.53 5.85
CA ALA A 116 -33.56 7.49 6.86
C ALA A 116 -34.87 6.71 6.65
N GLY A 117 -34.74 5.41 6.43
CA GLY A 117 -35.85 4.53 6.06
C GLY A 117 -35.38 3.08 5.89
N PRO A 118 -36.33 2.13 5.85
CA PRO A 118 -36.00 0.71 5.78
C PRO A 118 -35.22 0.33 4.52
N GLU A 119 -35.43 1.03 3.40
CA GLU A 119 -34.75 0.74 2.13
C GLU A 119 -33.26 1.05 2.20
N VAL A 120 -32.88 2.23 2.73
CA VAL A 120 -31.46 2.60 2.89
C VAL A 120 -30.80 1.72 3.95
N ASP A 121 -31.48 1.41 5.05
CA ASP A 121 -30.93 0.54 6.08
C ASP A 121 -30.70 -0.88 5.56
N ALA A 122 -31.63 -1.41 4.75
CA ALA A 122 -31.44 -2.69 4.05
C ALA A 122 -30.29 -2.65 3.05
N ALA A 123 -30.12 -1.53 2.32
CA ALA A 123 -29.01 -1.36 1.40
C ALA A 123 -27.66 -1.44 2.15
N TRP A 124 -27.50 -0.69 3.24
CA TRP A 124 -26.27 -0.73 4.05
C TRP A 124 -26.04 -2.10 4.69
N LYS A 125 -27.09 -2.76 5.17
CA LYS A 125 -27.02 -4.12 5.70
C LYS A 125 -26.52 -5.12 4.65
N SER A 126 -26.92 -4.95 3.38
CA SER A 126 -26.49 -5.84 2.29
C SER A 126 -24.99 -5.76 1.99
N LEU A 127 -24.30 -4.69 2.42
CA LEU A 127 -22.85 -4.56 2.31
C LEU A 127 -22.08 -5.27 3.44
N GLY A 128 -22.78 -5.87 4.41
CA GLY A 128 -22.16 -6.49 5.57
C GLY A 128 -21.84 -5.53 6.72
N ALA A 129 -22.38 -4.30 6.70
CA ALA A 129 -22.17 -3.31 7.75
C ALA A 129 -22.69 -3.74 9.15
N ASP A 130 -23.53 -4.78 9.21
CA ASP A 130 -24.07 -5.35 10.45
C ASP A 130 -23.67 -6.84 10.61
N PHE A 131 -22.62 -7.31 9.92
CA PHE A 131 -22.15 -8.69 10.08
C PHE A 131 -21.51 -8.91 11.45
N SER A 132 -21.84 -10.05 12.06
CA SER A 132 -21.25 -10.51 13.31
C SER A 132 -19.79 -10.90 13.14
N ALA A 133 -19.09 -11.05 14.28
CA ALA A 133 -17.75 -11.58 14.30
C ALA A 133 -17.67 -12.97 13.64
N VAL A 134 -16.59 -13.18 12.88
CA VAL A 134 -16.18 -14.47 12.33
C VAL A 134 -15.31 -15.22 13.35
N ARG A 135 -15.14 -16.52 13.13
CA ARG A 135 -14.20 -17.35 13.91
C ARG A 135 -12.88 -17.45 13.18
N ILE A 136 -11.80 -17.00 13.81
CA ILE A 136 -10.43 -17.26 13.37
C ILE A 136 -9.92 -18.54 14.04
N PRO A 137 -9.51 -19.57 13.26
CA PRO A 137 -8.91 -20.77 13.82
C PRO A 137 -7.68 -20.45 14.65
N ALA A 138 -7.45 -21.22 15.73
CA ALA A 138 -6.29 -21.01 16.59
C ALA A 138 -4.95 -21.15 15.84
N SER A 139 -4.90 -21.98 14.79
CA SER A 139 -3.74 -22.14 13.91
C SER A 139 -3.43 -20.92 13.05
N GLU A 140 -4.41 -20.05 12.82
CA GLU A 140 -4.31 -18.87 11.95
C GLU A 140 -4.23 -17.56 12.75
N ALA A 141 -4.47 -17.60 14.06
CA ALA A 141 -4.57 -16.42 14.93
C ALA A 141 -3.30 -15.57 14.92
N ALA A 142 -2.14 -16.16 15.18
CA ALA A 142 -0.87 -15.42 15.20
C ALA A 142 -0.50 -14.83 13.84
N LEU A 143 -0.84 -15.53 12.74
CA LEU A 143 -0.64 -15.01 11.39
C LEU A 143 -1.57 -13.83 11.09
N SER A 144 -2.75 -13.83 11.70
CA SER A 144 -3.75 -12.75 11.58
C SER A 144 -3.56 -11.65 12.63
N ASN A 145 -2.37 -11.55 13.22
CA ASN A 145 -2.03 -10.59 14.27
C ASN A 145 -2.93 -10.64 15.53
N ILE A 146 -3.57 -11.78 15.79
CA ILE A 146 -4.35 -12.04 17.00
C ILE A 146 -3.44 -12.68 18.05
N ARG A 147 -3.32 -12.01 19.20
CA ARG A 147 -2.49 -12.48 20.32
C ARG A 147 -3.11 -13.69 21.03
N LEU A 148 -2.27 -14.55 21.58
CA LEU A 148 -2.68 -15.79 22.25
C LEU A 148 -3.53 -15.58 23.51
N ASP A 149 -3.50 -14.39 24.11
CA ASP A 149 -4.23 -14.01 25.32
C ASP A 149 -5.48 -13.16 25.03
N GLN A 150 -5.80 -12.91 23.75
CA GLN A 150 -7.10 -12.38 23.36
C GLN A 150 -8.24 -13.37 23.66
N VAL A 151 -9.47 -12.86 23.62
CA VAL A 151 -10.70 -13.60 23.94
C VAL A 151 -10.81 -14.84 23.05
N LYS A 152 -11.20 -15.97 23.66
CA LYS A 152 -11.32 -17.26 22.98
C LYS A 152 -12.75 -17.79 23.03
N ILE A 153 -13.15 -18.43 21.94
CA ILE A 153 -14.36 -19.24 21.89
C ILE A 153 -14.07 -20.54 22.65
N LYS A 154 -15.00 -20.97 23.52
CA LYS A 154 -14.84 -22.21 24.28
C LYS A 154 -14.72 -23.42 23.34
N GLU A 155 -13.86 -24.39 23.69
CA GLU A 155 -13.61 -25.59 22.87
C GLU A 155 -14.87 -26.39 22.53
N LYS A 156 -15.84 -26.47 23.45
CA LYS A 156 -17.14 -27.12 23.18
C LYS A 156 -17.97 -26.48 22.06
N TYR A 157 -17.63 -25.26 21.65
CA TYR A 157 -18.22 -24.54 20.51
C TYR A 157 -17.26 -24.44 19.31
N GLY A 158 -16.16 -25.21 19.32
CA GLY A 158 -15.22 -25.31 18.21
C GLY A 158 -13.96 -24.45 18.32
N GLY A 159 -13.70 -23.81 19.48
CA GLY A 159 -12.46 -23.09 19.75
C GLY A 159 -12.20 -21.88 18.85
N GLY A 160 -10.98 -21.32 18.94
CA GLY A 160 -10.54 -20.18 18.13
C GLY A 160 -10.89 -18.81 18.74
N TYR A 161 -10.84 -17.77 17.91
CA TYR A 161 -10.95 -16.37 18.33
C TYR A 161 -12.10 -15.68 17.59
N PRO A 162 -12.99 -14.95 18.28
CA PRO A 162 -13.96 -14.09 17.62
C PRO A 162 -13.23 -12.85 17.09
N ALA A 163 -13.42 -12.53 15.81
CA ALA A 163 -12.84 -11.34 15.19
C ALA A 163 -13.79 -10.75 14.16
N ASN A 164 -13.74 -9.44 13.92
CA ASN A 164 -14.46 -8.79 12.84
C ASN A 164 -13.53 -8.57 11.65
N VAL A 165 -14.08 -8.56 10.43
CA VAL A 165 -13.33 -8.19 9.22
C VAL A 165 -13.23 -6.67 9.17
N GLU A 166 -12.01 -6.16 9.08
CA GLU A 166 -11.67 -4.72 9.12
C GLU A 166 -12.49 -3.91 8.11
N GLY A 167 -12.48 -4.31 6.84
CA GLY A 167 -13.22 -3.62 5.78
C GLY A 167 -14.73 -3.53 6.03
N LEU A 168 -15.33 -4.55 6.65
CA LEU A 168 -16.74 -4.52 7.02
C LEU A 168 -16.99 -3.64 8.25
N HIS A 169 -16.04 -3.62 9.19
CA HIS A 169 -16.10 -2.70 10.34
C HIS A 169 -15.97 -1.23 9.89
N HIS A 170 -15.14 -0.92 8.89
CA HIS A 170 -15.09 0.43 8.30
C HIS A 170 -16.44 0.85 7.72
N LEU A 171 -17.14 -0.05 7.02
CA LEU A 171 -18.49 0.20 6.51
C LEU A 171 -19.52 0.37 7.64
N HIS A 172 -19.40 -0.41 8.72
CA HIS A 172 -20.19 -0.22 9.94
C HIS A 172 -20.00 1.18 10.53
N CYS A 173 -18.76 1.62 10.72
CA CYS A 173 -18.42 2.95 11.22
C CYS A 173 -18.99 4.06 10.32
N LEU A 174 -18.85 3.91 9.00
CA LEU A 174 -19.40 4.89 8.05
C LEU A 174 -20.93 4.95 8.11
N ASN A 175 -21.62 3.81 8.28
CA ASN A 175 -23.07 3.78 8.46
C ASN A 175 -23.49 4.41 9.81
N LEU A 176 -22.70 4.23 10.87
CA LEU A 176 -22.95 4.90 12.15
C LEU A 176 -22.79 6.43 12.00
N LEU A 177 -21.74 6.89 11.31
CA LEU A 177 -21.55 8.30 11.00
C LEU A 177 -22.72 8.86 10.19
N ARG A 178 -23.18 8.16 9.15
CA ARG A 178 -24.38 8.52 8.38
C ARG A 178 -25.58 8.81 9.28
N LYS A 179 -25.81 7.95 10.28
CA LYS A 179 -26.93 8.06 11.23
C LYS A 179 -26.75 9.19 12.25
N SER A 180 -25.53 9.67 12.48
CA SER A 180 -25.19 10.66 13.53
C SER A 180 -24.84 12.07 13.05
N LEU A 181 -24.77 12.29 11.72
CA LEU A 181 -24.47 13.58 11.09
C LEU A 181 -25.18 14.83 11.67
N PRO A 182 -26.43 14.78 12.18
CA PRO A 182 -27.11 15.98 12.68
C PRO A 182 -26.42 16.72 13.83
N TRP A 183 -25.54 16.07 14.62
CA TRP A 183 -25.01 16.64 15.88
C TRP A 183 -24.15 17.90 15.72
N ASN A 184 -23.51 18.12 14.56
CA ASN A 184 -22.60 19.25 14.34
C ASN A 184 -23.14 20.33 13.38
N ILE A 185 -24.24 20.07 12.67
CA ILE A 185 -24.70 20.89 11.54
C ILE A 185 -24.98 22.34 11.95
N LYS A 186 -25.59 22.56 13.13
CA LYS A 186 -25.96 23.91 13.60
C LYS A 186 -24.75 24.83 13.72
N TYR A 187 -23.64 24.32 14.25
CA TYR A 187 -22.41 25.08 14.44
C TYR A 187 -21.77 25.46 13.12
N TYR A 188 -21.57 24.49 12.21
CA TYR A 188 -20.91 24.75 10.93
C TYR A 188 -21.74 25.61 9.97
N LYS A 189 -23.08 25.53 10.02
CA LYS A 189 -23.94 26.48 9.30
C LYS A 189 -23.78 27.91 9.78
N ALA A 190 -23.64 28.12 11.09
CA ALA A 190 -23.44 29.47 11.64
C ALA A 190 -22.11 30.09 11.17
N MET A 191 -21.10 29.27 10.85
CA MET A 191 -19.84 29.76 10.28
C MET A 191 -19.92 30.08 8.79
N GLY A 192 -20.87 29.49 8.05
CA GLY A 192 -21.13 29.84 6.64
C GLY A 192 -19.95 29.60 5.68
N MET A 193 -19.06 28.65 5.97
CA MET A 193 -17.89 28.35 5.13
C MET A 193 -18.07 27.08 4.30
N GLY A 194 -17.50 27.08 3.09
CA GLY A 194 -17.49 25.91 2.20
C GLY A 194 -18.90 25.39 1.90
N PRO A 195 -19.14 24.06 1.95
CA PRO A 195 -20.47 23.50 1.69
C PRO A 195 -21.58 24.05 2.61
N PHE A 196 -21.24 24.52 3.81
CA PHE A 196 -22.18 25.06 4.79
C PHE A 196 -22.66 26.49 4.49
N ALA A 197 -22.08 27.15 3.48
CA ALA A 197 -22.57 28.42 2.94
C ALA A 197 -23.85 28.23 2.08
N ASN A 198 -24.12 27.00 1.65
CA ASN A 198 -25.27 26.69 0.80
C ASN A 198 -26.54 26.39 1.61
N ASP A 199 -27.67 26.41 0.91
CA ASP A 199 -28.95 25.94 1.43
C ASP A 199 -28.93 24.46 1.85
N ASP A 200 -29.84 24.10 2.76
CA ASP A 200 -29.98 22.77 3.36
C ASP A 200 -30.01 21.63 2.34
N HIS A 201 -30.70 21.82 1.22
CA HIS A 201 -30.83 20.78 0.20
C HIS A 201 -29.50 20.53 -0.54
N ILE A 202 -28.72 21.57 -0.81
CA ILE A 202 -27.38 21.44 -1.43
C ILE A 202 -26.38 20.86 -0.44
N LEU A 203 -26.45 21.27 0.83
CA LEU A 203 -25.60 20.71 1.89
C LEU A 203 -25.88 19.21 2.08
N LYS A 204 -27.16 18.81 2.09
CA LYS A 204 -27.54 17.39 2.17
C LYS A 204 -27.03 16.60 0.96
N SER A 205 -27.15 17.15 -0.25
CA SER A 205 -26.59 16.53 -1.47
C SER A 205 -25.08 16.34 -1.37
N HIS A 206 -24.34 17.37 -0.91
CA HIS A 206 -22.89 17.27 -0.67
C HIS A 206 -22.55 16.17 0.34
N VAL A 207 -23.18 16.18 1.51
CA VAL A 207 -22.85 15.26 2.60
C VAL A 207 -23.15 13.82 2.20
N THR A 208 -24.30 13.55 1.60
CA THR A 208 -24.66 12.20 1.15
C THR A 208 -23.81 11.73 -0.04
N HIS A 209 -23.42 12.64 -0.94
CA HIS A 209 -22.46 12.33 -2.01
C HIS A 209 -21.08 11.96 -1.44
N CYS A 210 -20.52 12.78 -0.53
CA CYS A 210 -19.22 12.52 0.08
C CYS A 210 -19.21 11.18 0.83
N LEU A 211 -20.28 10.91 1.58
CA LEU A 211 -20.45 9.66 2.29
C LEU A 211 -20.47 8.45 1.34
N ASP A 212 -21.12 8.57 0.18
CA ASP A 212 -21.18 7.52 -0.83
C ASP A 212 -19.85 7.33 -1.59
N ILE A 213 -19.08 8.40 -1.81
CA ILE A 213 -17.71 8.32 -2.34
C ILE A 213 -16.80 7.56 -1.37
N ILE A 214 -16.86 7.87 -0.08
CA ILE A 214 -16.07 7.16 0.94
C ILE A 214 -16.50 5.69 1.01
N ARG A 215 -17.81 5.40 0.95
CA ARG A 215 -18.32 4.01 0.91
C ARG A 215 -17.71 3.24 -0.27
N GLN A 216 -17.72 3.83 -1.47
CA GLN A 216 -17.12 3.21 -2.66
C GLN A 216 -15.61 3.00 -2.49
N GLN A 217 -14.90 3.97 -1.90
CA GLN A 217 -13.48 3.86 -1.62
C GLN A 217 -13.15 2.72 -0.66
N LEU A 218 -13.93 2.57 0.42
CA LEU A 218 -13.79 1.49 1.40
C LEU A 218 -14.09 0.12 0.80
N MET A 219 -15.00 0.03 -0.17
CA MET A 219 -15.25 -1.22 -0.89
C MET A 219 -14.15 -1.54 -1.91
N CYS A 220 -13.62 -0.52 -2.59
CA CYS A 220 -12.56 -0.68 -3.59
C CYS A 220 -11.21 -1.04 -2.95
N ASN A 221 -10.97 -0.62 -1.72
CA ASN A 221 -9.77 -0.94 -0.94
C ASN A 221 -10.20 -1.64 0.36
N VAL A 222 -11.06 -2.64 0.23
CA VAL A 222 -11.59 -3.39 1.36
C VAL A 222 -10.44 -4.01 2.15
N ASP A 223 -10.34 -3.66 3.43
CA ASP A 223 -9.32 -4.23 4.30
C ASP A 223 -9.71 -5.66 4.66
N VAL A 224 -8.86 -6.61 4.26
CA VAL A 224 -9.04 -8.05 4.48
C VAL A 224 -8.49 -8.51 5.84
N GLY A 225 -7.85 -7.62 6.59
CA GLY A 225 -7.41 -7.86 7.96
C GLY A 225 -8.59 -8.13 8.90
N VAL A 226 -8.24 -8.55 10.12
CA VAL A 226 -9.23 -8.85 11.16
C VAL A 226 -8.85 -8.20 12.48
N LEU A 227 -9.87 -7.76 13.21
CA LEU A 227 -9.72 -7.16 14.53
C LEU A 227 -10.36 -8.07 15.59
N GLY A 228 -9.55 -8.46 16.57
CA GLY A 228 -9.92 -9.40 17.61
C GLY A 228 -10.57 -8.73 18.82
N GLN A 229 -10.62 -9.47 19.94
CA GLN A 229 -11.18 -8.97 21.19
C GLN A 229 -10.21 -9.19 22.35
N VAL A 230 -10.12 -8.21 23.23
CA VAL A 230 -9.35 -8.26 24.48
C VAL A 230 -10.30 -8.31 25.67
N TRP A 231 -9.80 -8.78 26.81
CA TRP A 231 -10.52 -8.63 28.08
C TRP A 231 -10.31 -7.20 28.60
N TYR A 232 -11.42 -6.53 28.89
CA TYR A 232 -11.44 -5.20 29.47
C TYR A 232 -12.21 -5.23 30.80
N GLN A 233 -11.72 -4.50 31.79
CA GLN A 233 -12.42 -4.30 33.05
C GLN A 233 -12.69 -2.80 33.23
N PRO A 234 -13.93 -2.34 33.02
CA PRO A 234 -14.32 -1.00 33.39
C PRO A 234 -14.22 -0.78 34.91
N PRO A 235 -14.00 0.45 35.39
CA PRO A 235 -14.14 0.77 36.80
C PRO A 235 -15.48 0.30 37.35
N ASP A 236 -15.47 -0.32 38.53
CA ASP A 236 -16.65 -0.81 39.25
C ASP A 236 -17.54 -1.80 38.47
N SER A 237 -16.99 -2.51 37.49
CA SER A 237 -17.70 -3.51 36.67
C SER A 237 -16.94 -4.82 36.54
N ASP A 238 -17.65 -5.86 36.08
CA ASP A 238 -17.07 -7.16 35.77
C ASP A 238 -16.20 -7.11 34.50
N ILE A 239 -15.32 -8.10 34.35
CA ILE A 239 -14.51 -8.27 33.15
C ILE A 239 -15.42 -8.65 31.97
N GLU A 240 -15.28 -7.93 30.86
CA GLU A 240 -16.05 -8.15 29.64
C GLU A 240 -15.14 -8.18 28.40
N PRO A 241 -15.55 -8.86 27.31
CA PRO A 241 -14.82 -8.79 26.06
C PRO A 241 -15.04 -7.44 25.39
N PHE A 242 -13.97 -6.82 24.90
CA PHE A 242 -14.03 -5.59 24.14
C PHE A 242 -13.21 -5.71 22.85
N VAL A 243 -13.67 -5.04 21.81
CA VAL A 243 -13.02 -5.07 20.49
C VAL A 243 -11.68 -4.33 20.54
N ASP A 244 -10.62 -4.97 20.06
CA ASP A 244 -9.28 -4.36 20.00
C ASP A 244 -9.07 -3.67 18.65
N PHE A 245 -9.22 -2.35 18.63
CA PHE A 245 -9.03 -1.53 17.43
C PHE A 245 -7.56 -1.18 17.14
N ASN A 246 -6.61 -1.67 17.94
CA ASN A 246 -5.18 -1.39 17.75
C ASN A 246 -4.53 -2.45 16.85
N THR A 247 -4.92 -2.47 15.59
CA THR A 247 -4.43 -3.41 14.59
C THR A 247 -3.26 -2.83 13.78
N ILE A 248 -2.54 -3.71 13.08
CA ILE A 248 -1.44 -3.33 12.20
C ILE A 248 -2.00 -3.14 10.80
N HIS A 249 -1.50 -2.14 10.08
CA HIS A 249 -1.87 -1.93 8.68
C HIS A 249 -0.65 -1.57 7.84
N THR A 250 -0.67 -1.99 6.58
CA THR A 250 0.29 -1.53 5.59
C THR A 250 -0.29 -0.33 4.84
N CYS A 251 0.27 0.86 5.07
CA CYS A 251 -0.23 2.10 4.50
C CYS A 251 0.70 2.67 3.43
N ARG A 252 0.12 3.40 2.46
CA ARG A 252 0.89 4.32 1.62
C ARG A 252 1.50 5.41 2.51
N ASN A 253 2.64 5.96 2.09
CA ASN A 253 3.26 7.08 2.80
C ASN A 253 2.37 8.33 2.70
N PHE A 254 1.55 8.56 3.73
CA PHE A 254 0.61 9.67 3.80
C PHE A 254 1.32 11.03 3.72
N GLU A 255 2.45 11.18 4.43
CA GLU A 255 3.22 12.41 4.47
C GLU A 255 3.75 12.77 3.08
N ALA A 256 4.28 11.78 2.35
CA ALA A 256 4.76 12.01 0.98
C ALA A 256 3.62 12.47 0.05
N VAL A 257 2.43 11.89 0.17
CA VAL A 257 1.25 12.30 -0.62
C VAL A 257 0.81 13.71 -0.24
N ARG A 258 0.70 14.00 1.07
CA ARG A 258 0.30 15.32 1.58
C ARG A 258 1.28 16.41 1.14
N ASP A 259 2.57 16.18 1.33
CA ASP A 259 3.63 17.13 0.98
C ASP A 259 3.70 17.38 -0.53
N TRP A 260 3.43 16.36 -1.34
CA TRP A 260 3.28 16.54 -2.78
C TRP A 260 2.07 17.43 -3.07
N ALA A 261 0.90 17.15 -2.49
CA ALA A 261 -0.31 17.94 -2.73
C ALA A 261 -0.17 19.41 -2.30
N GLU A 262 0.42 19.68 -1.13
CA GLU A 262 0.67 21.03 -0.61
C GLU A 262 1.54 21.86 -1.57
N LYS A 263 2.60 21.27 -2.13
CA LYS A 263 3.52 21.95 -3.06
C LYS A 263 2.93 22.21 -4.44
N HIS A 264 1.85 21.52 -4.80
CA HIS A 264 1.25 21.58 -6.14
C HIS A 264 -0.15 22.24 -6.12
N GLN A 265 -0.45 23.04 -5.09
CA GLN A 265 -1.68 23.82 -5.06
C GLN A 265 -1.68 24.90 -6.14
N LEU A 266 -2.86 25.12 -6.73
CA LEU A 266 -3.10 26.31 -7.54
C LEU A 266 -3.11 27.56 -6.63
N PRO A 267 -2.84 28.75 -7.18
CA PRO A 267 -2.97 29.99 -6.42
C PRO A 267 -4.37 30.16 -5.84
N ASN A 268 -4.48 30.74 -4.65
CA ASN A 268 -5.77 31.04 -4.02
C ASN A 268 -6.60 32.05 -4.81
N GLU A 269 -5.93 32.95 -5.54
CA GLU A 269 -6.55 33.95 -6.40
C GLU A 269 -6.00 33.78 -7.81
N THR A 270 -6.91 33.59 -8.76
CA THR A 270 -6.58 33.42 -10.18
C THR A 270 -7.31 34.49 -11.02
N PRO A 271 -6.72 34.95 -12.13
CA PRO A 271 -7.41 35.83 -13.08
C PRO A 271 -8.71 35.22 -13.62
N GLU A 272 -9.61 36.07 -14.15
CA GLU A 272 -10.90 35.62 -14.71
C GLU A 272 -10.74 34.66 -15.91
N ASP A 273 -9.67 34.82 -16.68
CA ASP A 273 -9.32 34.01 -17.86
C ASP A 273 -8.33 32.87 -17.55
N PHE A 274 -8.17 32.50 -16.27
CA PHE A 274 -7.24 31.46 -15.85
C PHE A 274 -7.56 30.06 -16.43
N LEU A 275 -8.85 29.74 -16.61
CA LEU A 275 -9.30 28.47 -17.17
C LEU A 275 -9.55 28.61 -18.67
N GLU A 276 -8.98 27.69 -19.47
CA GLU A 276 -9.35 27.57 -20.87
C GLU A 276 -10.80 27.11 -21.02
N GLY A 277 -11.57 27.80 -21.86
CA GLY A 277 -12.92 27.38 -22.24
C GLY A 277 -12.92 26.10 -23.08
N PRO A 278 -14.07 25.40 -23.21
CA PRO A 278 -14.18 24.17 -23.98
C PRO A 278 -13.94 24.41 -25.48
N LYS A 279 -13.23 23.48 -26.13
CA LYS A 279 -12.94 23.45 -27.57
C LYS A 279 -13.93 22.57 -28.31
N GLU A 280 -13.98 22.72 -29.64
CA GLU A 280 -14.80 21.83 -30.47
C GLU A 280 -14.36 20.37 -30.30
N GLY A 281 -15.31 19.50 -30.00
CA GLY A 281 -15.05 18.08 -29.68
C GLY A 281 -14.90 17.78 -28.20
N ASP A 282 -14.77 18.79 -27.33
CA ASP A 282 -14.74 18.58 -25.89
C ASP A 282 -16.11 18.12 -25.38
N ARG A 283 -16.08 17.18 -24.44
CA ARG A 283 -17.29 16.72 -23.78
C ARG A 283 -17.78 17.77 -22.78
N VAL A 284 -18.89 18.41 -23.11
CA VAL A 284 -19.62 19.28 -22.19
C VAL A 284 -20.84 18.52 -21.65
N TYR A 285 -20.93 18.38 -20.33
CA TYR A 285 -22.06 17.74 -19.68
C TYR A 285 -23.22 18.75 -19.55
N LEU A 286 -24.43 18.33 -19.96
CA LEU A 286 -25.65 19.15 -19.82
C LEU A 286 -26.26 19.05 -18.41
N GLU A 287 -25.78 18.10 -17.60
CA GLU A 287 -26.14 17.90 -16.20
C GLU A 287 -24.85 17.78 -15.38
N VAL A 288 -24.91 18.11 -14.08
CA VAL A 288 -23.79 17.85 -13.17
C VAL A 288 -23.54 16.33 -13.14
N PRO A 289 -22.34 15.87 -13.53
CA PRO A 289 -22.05 14.45 -13.72
C PRO A 289 -22.16 13.63 -12.43
#